data_AF-Q9FSZ3-F1
#
_entry.id   AF-Q9FSZ3-F1
#
_cell.length_a   1.000
_cell.length_b   1.000
_cell.length_c   1.000
_cell.angle_alpha   90.00
_cell.angle_beta   90.00
_cell.angle_gamma   90.00
#
_symmetry.space_group_name_H-M   'P 1'
#
loop_
_entity.id
_entity.type
_entity.pdbx_description
1 polymer ?
#
loop_
_entity_poly.entity_id
_entity_poly.type
_entity_poly.pdbx_seq_one_letter_code
_entity_poly.pdbx_strand_id
1 'polypeptide(L)' 'NHDAAAVLRENPKMFESNVRRAMAGGYVGQTFFPRCM' A
#
# COMPACT_ATOMS: atom_id res chain seq x y z
N ASN A 1 -5.13 5.07 8.10
CA ASN A 1 -4.03 4.10 8.24
C ASN A 1 -2.80 4.89 8.68
N HIS A 2 -2.50 4.89 9.98
CA HIS A 2 -1.40 5.68 10.55
C HIS A 2 -0.03 5.12 10.08
N ASP A 3 0.03 3.80 9.88
CA ASP A 3 1.18 3.06 9.39
C ASP A 3 1.53 3.44 7.93
N ALA A 4 0.52 3.50 7.07
CA ALA A 4 0.66 3.97 5.69
C ALA A 4 1.19 5.42 5.58
N ALA A 5 0.78 6.29 6.50
CA ALA A 5 1.23 7.67 6.54
C ALA A 5 2.70 7.80 6.97
N ALA A 6 3.18 6.91 7.85
CA ALA A 6 4.59 6.82 8.21
C ALA A 6 5.44 6.39 7.01
N VAL A 7 5.03 5.33 6.30
CA VAL A 7 5.72 4.85 5.09
C VAL A 7 5.75 5.90 3.98
N LEU A 8 4.68 6.70 3.82
CA LEU A 8 4.66 7.79 2.84
C LEU A 8 5.70 8.88 3.15
N ARG A 9 5.90 9.21 4.43
CA ARG A 9 6.84 10.25 4.88
C ARG A 9 8.28 9.78 4.88
N GLU A 10 8.54 8.53 5.26
CA GLU A 10 9.89 7.96 5.29
C GLU A 10 10.35 7.44 3.92
N ASN A 11 9.46 6.79 3.17
CA ASN A 11 9.80 6.09 1.92
C ASN A 11 8.66 6.16 0.90
N PRO A 12 8.49 7.32 0.22
CA PRO A 12 7.42 7.51 -0.76
C PRO A 12 7.47 6.52 -1.93
N LYS A 13 8.66 6.03 -2.33
CA LYS A 13 8.81 4.98 -3.35
C LYS A 13 8.25 3.63 -2.91
N MET A 14 8.43 3.28 -1.63
CA MET A 14 7.92 2.04 -1.08
C MET A 14 6.39 2.12 -0.91
N PHE A 15 5.89 3.30 -0.53
CA PHE A 15 4.47 3.58 -0.49
C PHE A 15 3.82 3.39 -1.87
N GLU A 16 4.40 3.94 -2.94
CA GLU A 16 3.85 3.81 -4.29
C GLU A 16 3.80 2.33 -4.74
N SER A 17 4.85 1.53 -4.47
CA SER A 17 4.85 0.10 -4.74
C SER A 17 3.77 -0.67 -3.97
N ASN A 18 3.57 -0.33 -2.70
CA ASN A 18 2.53 -0.93 -1.87
C ASN A 18 1.13 -0.54 -2.36
N VAL A 19 0.92 0.72 -2.74
CA VAL A 19 -0.35 1.20 -3.32
C VAL A 19 -0.63 0.52 -4.65
N ARG A 20 0.38 0.37 -5.51
CA ARG A 20 0.23 -0.33 -6.80
C ARG A 20 -0.14 -1.81 -6.59
N ARG A 21 0.50 -2.48 -5.62
CA ARG A 21 0.14 -3.85 -5.19
C ARG A 21 -1.27 -3.94 -4.62
N ALA A 22 -1.67 -2.97 -3.79
CA ALA A 22 -3.02 -2.91 -3.23
C ALA A 22 -4.07 -2.72 -4.33
N MET A 23 -3.86 -1.77 -5.26
CA MET A 23 -4.80 -1.51 -6.36
C MET A 23 -4.90 -2.67 -7.36
N ALA A 24 -3.79 -3.39 -7.60
CA ALA A 24 -3.78 -4.59 -8.44
C ALA A 24 -4.57 -5.76 -7.82
N GLY A 25 -4.99 -5.64 -6.57
CA GLY A 25 -5.70 -6.67 -5.81
C GLY A 25 -4.75 -7.69 -5.22
N GLY A 26 -4.70 -7.76 -3.89
CA GLY A 26 -3.81 -8.66 -3.18
C GLY A 26 -3.60 -8.27 -1.73
N TYR A 27 -2.63 -8.91 -1.09
CA TYR A 27 -2.28 -8.62 0.29
C TYR A 27 -1.13 -7.61 0.35
N VAL A 28 -1.30 -6.57 1.16
CA VAL A 28 -0.20 -5.70 1.58
C VAL A 28 -0.08 -5.84 3.10
N GLY A 29 1.00 -6.50 3.54
CA GLY A 29 1.14 -6.94 4.92
C GLY A 29 0.09 -8.00 5.26
N GLN A 30 -0.70 -7.77 6.31
CA GLN A 30 -1.81 -8.65 6.71
C GLN A 30 -3.19 -8.16 6.21
N THR A 31 -3.23 -7.03 5.51
CA THR A 31 -4.49 -6.45 5.03
C THR A 31 -4.72 -6.84 3.57
N PHE A 32 -5.88 -7.44 3.30
CA PHE A 32 -6.32 -7.71 1.94
C PHE A 32 -6.93 -6.46 1.31
N PHE A 33 -6.45 -6.12 0.11
CA PHE A 33 -6.99 -5.03 -0.69
C PHE A 33 -7.67 -5.62 -1.94
N PRO A 34 -8.98 -5.40 -2.12
CA PRO A 34 -9.65 -5.81 -3.35
C PRO A 34 -9.11 -5.00 -4.53
N ARG A 35 -9.03 -5.63 -5.72
CA ARG A 35 -8.60 -4.96 -6.95
C ARG A 35 -9.57 -3.80 -7.25
N CYS A 36 -9.04 -2.61 -7.52
CA CYS A 36 -9.82 -1.39 -7.77
C CYS A 36 -9.30 -0.64 -9.00
N MET A 37 -9.08 -1.36 -10.11
CA MET A 37 -8.86 -0.76 -11.43
C MET A 37 -10.11 -0.89 -12.28
#